data_AF-A0A6V7L0W0-F1
#
_entry.id   AF-A0A6V7L0W0-F1
#
_cell.length_a   1.000
_cell.length_b   1.000
_cell.length_c   1.000
_cell.angle_alpha   90.00
_cell.angle_beta   90.00
_cell.angle_gamma   90.00
#
_symmetry.space_group_name_H-M   'P 1'
#
loop_
_entity.id
_entity.type
_entity.pdbx_description
1 polymer ?
#
loop_
_entity_poly.entity_id
_entity_poly.type
_entity_poly.pdbx_seq_one_letter_code
_entity_poly.pdbx_strand_id
1 'polypeptide(L)' 'VGWVKADTKAIQAIHEHVITHNPRVSVSHSDHSTWNLHIKGVQLEDAGLYMCQINTDPMKSQ' A
#
# COMPACT_ATOMS: atom_id res chain seq x y z
N VAL A 1 3.49 3.86 7.64
CA VAL A 1 3.60 3.71 6.17
C VAL A 1 2.22 3.56 5.58
N GLY A 2 1.93 4.18 4.44
CA GLY A 2 0.70 4.02 3.69
C GLY A 2 0.99 3.59 2.27
N TRP A 3 0.06 2.86 1.67
CA TRP A 3 0.14 2.39 0.30
C TRP A 3 -0.89 3.11 -0.55
N VAL A 4 -0.45 3.66 -1.67
CA VAL A 4 -1.32 4.40 -2.60
C VAL A 4 -1.10 3.85 -4.00
N LYS A 5 -2.17 3.56 -4.73
CA LYS A 5 -2.10 3.30 -6.16
C LYS A 5 -1.95 4.65 -6.87
N ALA A 6 -0.78 4.91 -7.44
CA ALA A 6 -0.39 6.26 -7.88
C ALA A 6 -1.21 6.76 -9.08
N ASP A 7 -1.68 5.84 -9.92
CA ASP A 7 -2.51 6.10 -11.10
C ASP A 7 -3.88 6.72 -10.76
N THR A 8 -4.53 6.18 -9.73
CA THR A 8 -5.89 6.48 -9.29
C THR A 8 -5.91 7.34 -8.03
N LYS A 9 -4.73 7.55 -7.43
CA LYS A 9 -4.57 8.16 -6.09
C LYS A 9 -5.39 7.45 -5.00
N ALA A 10 -5.71 6.17 -5.21
CA ALA A 10 -6.52 5.39 -4.27
C ALA A 10 -5.65 4.84 -3.13
N ILE A 11 -6.02 5.16 -1.89
CA ILE A 11 -5.36 4.64 -0.69
C ILE A 11 -5.70 3.16 -0.56
N GLN A 12 -4.67 2.31 -0.58
CA GLN A 12 -4.82 0.86 -0.44
C GLN A 12 -4.79 0.46 1.03
N ALA A 13 -3.83 0.96 1.80
CA ALA A 13 -3.67 0.64 3.20
C ALA A 13 -2.93 1.75 3.96
N ILE A 14 -3.19 1.86 5.26
CA ILE A 14 -2.47 2.75 6.18
C ILE A 14 -2.05 1.91 7.38
N HIS A 15 -0.73 1.85 7.62
CA HIS A 15 -0.14 1.02 8.66
C HIS A 15 -0.56 -0.44 8.45
N GLU A 16 -1.20 -1.07 9.42
CA GLU A 16 -1.71 -2.44 9.35
C GLU A 16 -3.15 -2.53 8.82
N HIS A 17 -3.80 -1.38 8.60
CA HIS A 17 -5.19 -1.33 8.19
C HIS A 17 -5.32 -1.20 6.68
N VAL A 18 -5.98 -2.18 6.06
CA VAL A 18 -6.39 -2.10 4.66
C VAL A 18 -7.58 -1.15 4.56
N ILE A 19 -7.48 -0.13 3.69
CA ILE A 19 -8.52 0.88 3.46
C ILE A 19 -9.31 0.56 2.20
N THR A 20 -8.68 -0.03 1.20
CA THR A 20 -9.35 -0.46 -0.03
C THR A 20 -10.40 -1.53 0.25
N HIS A 21 -11.50 -1.50 -0.50
CA HIS A 21 -12.54 -2.54 -0.46
C HIS A 21 -12.15 -3.80 -1.23
N ASN A 22 -10.96 -3.84 -1.84
CA ASN A 22 -10.49 -4.99 -2.59
C ASN A 22 -10.05 -6.11 -1.61
N PRO A 23 -10.79 -7.24 -1.52
CA PRO A 23 -10.48 -8.31 -0.56
C PRO A 23 -9.18 -9.06 -0.90
N ARG A 24 -8.62 -8.81 -2.09
CA ARG A 24 -7.35 -9.38 -2.55
C ARG A 24 -6.14 -8.65 -1.96
N VAL A 25 -6.33 -7.45 -1.43
CA VAL A 25 -5.28 -6.59 -0.89
C VAL A 25 -5.10 -6.87 0.60
N SER A 26 -3.87 -7.12 1.01
CA SER A 26 -3.48 -7.29 2.42
C SER A 26 -2.13 -6.64 2.67
N VAL A 27 -1.87 -6.28 3.92
CA VAL A 27 -0.57 -5.73 4.34
C VAL A 27 0.04 -6.63 5.40
N SER A 28 1.36 -6.77 5.36
CA SER A 28 2.12 -7.40 6.43
C SER A 28 3.28 -6.50 6.83
N HIS A 29 3.57 -6.45 8.13
CA HIS A 29 4.76 -5.79 8.65
C HIS A 29 5.74 -6.86 9.14
N SER A 30 7.02 -6.68 8.86
CA SER A 30 8.10 -7.50 9.41
C SER A 30 9.16 -6.59 10.01
N ASP A 31 9.55 -6.89 11.25
CA ASP A 31 10.70 -6.34 11.95
C ASP A 31 10.79 -4.80 11.95
N HIS A 32 9.68 -4.13 12.33
CA HIS A 32 9.52 -2.67 12.53
C HIS A 32 9.93 -1.75 11.37
N SER A 33 10.46 -2.28 10.28
CA SER A 33 11.16 -1.55 9.22
C SER A 33 10.60 -1.86 7.85
N THR A 34 10.01 -3.04 7.66
CA THR A 34 9.51 -3.49 6.38
C THR A 34 7.99 -3.57 6.39
N TRP A 35 7.39 -2.82 5.48
CA TRP A 35 5.95 -2.86 5.20
C TRP A 35 5.78 -3.48 3.82
N ASN A 36 4.97 -4.53 3.72
CA ASN A 36 4.71 -5.24 2.47
C ASN A 36 3.24 -5.10 2.10
N LEU A 37 2.98 -4.80 0.83
CA LEU A 37 1.65 -4.86 0.22
C LEU A 37 1.54 -6.16 -0.58
N HIS A 38 0.49 -6.92 -0.31
CA HIS A 38 0.21 -8.19 -0.97
C HIS A 38 -1.10 -8.09 -1.74
N ILE A 39 -1.09 -8.50 -3.00
CA ILE A 39 -2.27 -8.59 -3.86
C ILE A 39 -2.41 -10.06 -4.31
N LYS A 40 -3.44 -10.76 -3.81
CA LYS A 40 -3.68 -12.17 -4.16
C LYS A 40 -4.47 -12.27 -5.47
N GLY A 41 -4.04 -13.16 -6.38
CA GLY A 41 -4.73 -13.36 -7.66
C GLY A 41 -4.73 -12.07 -8.50
N VAL A 42 -3.53 -11.57 -8.79
CA VAL A 42 -3.29 -10.35 -9.56
C VAL A 42 -4.01 -10.39 -10.91
N GLN A 43 -4.69 -9.31 -11.24
CA GLN A 43 -5.42 -9.09 -12.48
C GLN A 43 -4.78 -7.95 -13.28
N LEU A 44 -5.11 -7.84 -14.56
CA LEU A 44 -4.57 -6.79 -15.43
C LEU A 44 -4.89 -5.37 -14.91
N GLU A 45 -6.03 -5.21 -14.22
CA GLU A 45 -6.45 -3.96 -13.57
C GLU A 45 -5.56 -3.52 -12.40
N ASP A 46 -4.86 -4.46 -11.76
CA ASP A 46 -3.95 -4.17 -10.66
C ASP A 46 -2.60 -3.65 -11.16
N ALA A 47 -2.33 -3.76 -12.47
CA ALA A 47 -1.13 -3.20 -13.06
C ALA A 47 -1.08 -1.68 -12.85
N GLY A 48 0.11 -1.17 -12.55
CA GLY A 48 0.31 0.24 -12.29
C GLY A 48 1.42 0.49 -11.28
N LEU A 49 1.57 1.76 -10.92
CA LEU A 49 2.54 2.20 -9.93
C LEU A 49 1.89 2.22 -8.54
N TYR A 50 2.58 1.61 -7.57
CA TYR A 50 2.22 1.66 -6.16
C TYR A 50 3.27 2.49 -5.42
N MET A 51 2.81 3.39 -4.59
CA MET A 51 3.65 4.30 -3.81
C MET A 51 3.59 3.91 -2.34
N CYS A 52 4.77 3.72 -1.76
CA CYS A 52 4.96 3.61 -0.32
C CYS A 52 5.18 5.01 0.25
N GLN A 53 4.23 5.49 1.04
CA GLN A 53 4.29 6.80 1.68
C GLN A 53 4.62 6.64 3.17
N ILE A 54 5.69 7.30 3.62
CA ILE A 54 6.07 7.32 5.03
C ILE A 54 5.58 8.65 5.62
N ASN A 55 4.54 8.56 6.46
CA ASN A 55 4.06 9.69 7.26
C ASN A 55 5.01 9.94 8.44
N THR A 56 6.24 10.38 8.16
CA THR A 56 7.04 11.16 9.10
C THR A 56 6.65 12.63 8.96
N ASP A 57 6.89 13.46 9.97
CA ASP A 57 6.88 14.92 9.79
C ASP A 57 8.35 15.36 9.63
N PRO A 58 8.81 15.75 8.43
CA PRO A 58 8.08 15.92 7.17
C PRO A 58 7.86 14.61 6.39
N MET A 59 6.83 14.59 5.55
CA MET A 59 6.43 13.41 4.76
C MET A 59 7.57 12.96 3.84
N LYS A 60 7.94 11.68 3.91
CA LYS A 60 8.91 11.07 2.98
C LYS A 60 8.20 10.11 2.03
N SER A 61 8.42 10.26 0.73
CA SER A 61 8.07 9.26 -0.29
C SER A 61 9.32 8.43 -0.62
N GLN A 62 9.21 7.11 -0.60
CA GLN A 62 10.24 6.17 -1.04
C GLN A 62 9.86 5.56 -2.38
#